data_AF-A0A8J5T6L9-F1
#
_entry.id   AF-A0A8J5T6L9-F1
#
_cell.length_a   1.000
_cell.length_b   1.000
_cell.length_c   1.000
_cell.angle_alpha   90.00
_cell.angle_beta   90.00
_cell.angle_gamma   90.00
#
_symmetry.space_group_name_H-M   'P 1'
#
loop_
_entity.id
_entity.type
_entity.pdbx_description
1 polymer ?
#
loop_
_entity_poly.entity_id
_entity_poly.type
_entity_poly.pdbx_seq_one_letter_code
_entity_poly.pdbx_strand_id
1 'polypeptide(L)'
;MVPKFMMANGALVRVLIHTGVTKYLSFKAVDGSYVFNKSKIHKVPSTDMEALKSPLMGLFEKRRAGKFFLYVQDYKENDPSTHKGYDLTKMTTKELISKYGLDDNTIDFIGHAVALHKDDNYLTEPAIDTVKRMKLYAESVARFQGGSPYIYPLYGLGELPQGFARLSAVYGGTYMLNKPECTVKFDDEGKVCGVTSEGETAKCKKVVCDPSYVPDKVRKVGKVFRAIAIMSHPIPNTAESHSVQIIIPQKQLGRKSDMYVFCCSYSHNVASKGKFIAFVSAQAESENPETELKPGIDLLGPVDELFIDTYDRYEPANDPSSDNCFISTVSHGRSTKCVLKHEQKMYFERKNISIFFQSYDATTHFESTVMDVLSLYTKITGKVHYSSIQPLTAVGILHQPFEFNHICTRAIII
;
A
#
# COMPACT_ATOMS: atom_id res chain seq x y z
N MET A 1 3.55 -7.12 11.03
CA MET A 1 4.25 -6.71 9.77
C MET A 1 3.20 -6.24 8.78
N VAL A 2 3.55 -5.37 7.83
CA VAL A 2 2.61 -4.96 6.78
C VAL A 2 3.18 -5.27 5.41
N PRO A 3 2.58 -6.22 4.68
CA PRO A 3 3.00 -6.52 3.33
C PRO A 3 2.31 -5.58 2.34
N LYS A 4 3.12 -4.93 1.51
CA LYS A 4 2.64 -4.05 0.44
C LYS A 4 3.50 -4.25 -0.80
N PHE A 5 2.83 -4.47 -1.92
CA PHE A 5 3.42 -4.41 -3.24
C PHE A 5 3.56 -2.97 -3.69
N MET A 6 4.51 -2.76 -4.61
CA MET A 6 4.73 -1.46 -5.23
C MET A 6 4.21 -1.51 -6.65
N MET A 7 3.35 -0.57 -7.04
CA MET A 7 3.01 -0.42 -8.45
C MET A 7 4.28 -0.05 -9.22
N ALA A 8 4.53 -0.77 -10.30
CA ALA A 8 5.73 -0.63 -11.12
C ALA A 8 5.92 0.80 -11.63
N ASN A 9 4.85 1.53 -11.96
CA ASN A 9 4.91 2.93 -12.37
C ASN A 9 4.43 3.94 -11.31
N GLY A 10 4.23 3.47 -10.07
CA GLY A 10 3.70 4.27 -8.96
C GLY A 10 4.66 5.35 -8.46
N ALA A 11 4.12 6.26 -7.63
CA ALA A 11 4.87 7.38 -7.09
C ALA A 11 6.12 6.94 -6.29
N LEU A 12 6.03 5.84 -5.53
CA LEU A 12 7.17 5.33 -4.74
C LEU A 12 8.36 4.97 -5.63
N VAL A 13 8.12 4.25 -6.72
CA VAL A 13 9.18 3.81 -7.64
C VAL A 13 9.85 5.03 -8.27
N ARG A 14 9.08 6.06 -8.62
CA ARG A 14 9.60 7.31 -9.15
C ARG A 14 10.47 8.05 -8.12
N VAL A 15 10.04 8.12 -6.86
CA VAL A 15 10.86 8.67 -5.76
C VAL A 15 12.15 7.89 -5.58
N LEU A 16 12.11 6.55 -5.58
CA LEU A 16 13.30 5.72 -5.43
C LEU A 16 14.32 5.92 -6.56
N ILE A 17 13.85 6.03 -7.81
CA ILE A 17 14.70 6.30 -8.96
C ILE A 17 15.34 7.68 -8.83
N HIS A 18 14.52 8.70 -8.55
CA HIS A 18 14.96 10.09 -8.51
C HIS A 18 15.94 10.36 -7.35
N THR A 19 15.72 9.74 -6.19
CA THR A 19 16.61 9.84 -5.02
C THR A 19 17.86 8.96 -5.14
N GLY A 20 17.91 8.06 -6.11
CA GLY A 20 19.02 7.11 -6.30
C GLY A 20 19.06 5.97 -5.27
N VAL A 21 18.02 5.80 -4.45
CA VAL A 21 17.91 4.71 -3.45
C VAL A 21 17.83 3.34 -4.13
N THR A 22 17.39 3.28 -5.40
CA THR A 22 17.40 2.04 -6.19
C THR A 22 18.77 1.37 -6.27
N LYS A 23 19.88 2.10 -6.05
CA LYS A 23 21.24 1.52 -5.98
C LYS A 23 21.42 0.54 -4.82
N TYR A 24 20.57 0.62 -3.79
CA TYR A 24 20.64 -0.22 -2.60
C TYR A 24 19.59 -1.35 -2.61
N LEU A 25 18.72 -1.38 -3.62
CA LEU A 25 17.53 -2.24 -3.62
C LEU A 25 17.51 -3.09 -4.89
N SER A 26 17.19 -4.37 -4.72
CA SER A 26 16.89 -5.27 -5.83
C SER A 26 15.40 -5.60 -5.80
N PHE A 27 14.74 -5.49 -6.94
CA PHE A 27 13.31 -5.75 -7.06
C PHE A 27 13.06 -6.96 -7.94
N LYS A 28 12.00 -7.71 -7.59
CA LYS A 28 11.45 -8.77 -8.43
C LYS A 28 10.01 -8.41 -8.79
N ALA A 29 9.62 -8.71 -10.02
CA ALA A 29 8.22 -8.57 -10.44
C ALA A 29 7.37 -9.65 -9.75
N VAL A 30 6.15 -9.28 -9.37
CA VAL A 30 5.19 -10.17 -8.72
C VAL A 30 4.49 -11.01 -9.79
N ASP A 31 4.39 -12.32 -9.57
CA ASP A 31 4.01 -13.27 -10.63
C ASP A 31 2.54 -13.13 -11.09
N GLY A 32 1.65 -12.65 -10.21
CA GLY A 32 0.25 -12.49 -10.59
C GLY A 32 -0.61 -11.67 -9.65
N SER A 33 -1.63 -11.06 -10.24
CA SER A 33 -2.76 -10.44 -9.53
C SER A 33 -4.03 -11.23 -9.83
N TYR A 34 -4.82 -11.50 -8.80
CA TYR A 34 -6.04 -12.30 -8.88
C TYR A 34 -7.19 -11.56 -8.20
N VAL A 35 -8.41 -11.86 -8.64
CA VAL A 35 -9.65 -11.36 -8.05
C VAL A 35 -10.53 -12.54 -7.69
N PHE A 36 -11.15 -12.49 -6.53
CA PHE A 36 -12.15 -13.46 -6.12
C PHE A 36 -13.52 -13.07 -6.69
N ASN A 37 -14.18 -14.01 -7.37
CA ASN A 37 -15.50 -13.82 -7.96
C ASN A 37 -16.23 -15.16 -7.95
N LYS A 38 -17.48 -15.19 -7.45
CA LYS A 38 -18.33 -16.41 -7.44
C LYS A 38 -17.60 -17.63 -6.86
N SER A 39 -16.99 -17.45 -5.69
CA SER A 39 -16.29 -18.50 -4.93
C SER A 39 -15.00 -19.04 -5.55
N LYS A 40 -14.47 -18.38 -6.60
CA LYS A 40 -13.22 -18.77 -7.25
C LYS A 40 -12.30 -17.57 -7.42
N ILE A 41 -11.00 -17.83 -7.41
CA ILE A 41 -10.01 -16.82 -7.80
C ILE A 41 -9.75 -16.89 -9.30
N HIS A 42 -9.63 -15.72 -9.92
CA HIS A 42 -9.37 -15.57 -11.34
C HIS A 42 -8.21 -14.62 -11.55
N LYS A 43 -7.29 -14.96 -12.46
CA LYS A 43 -6.18 -14.07 -12.81
C LYS A 43 -6.73 -12.79 -13.46
N VAL A 44 -6.30 -11.64 -12.96
CA VAL A 44 -6.54 -10.35 -13.58
C VAL A 44 -5.70 -10.30 -14.87
N PRO A 45 -6.32 -10.11 -16.04
CA PRO A 45 -5.58 -10.13 -17.30
C PRO A 45 -4.49 -9.07 -17.37
N SER A 46 -3.29 -9.50 -17.78
CA SER A 46 -2.12 -8.65 -17.98
C SER A 46 -1.73 -8.50 -19.46
N THR A 47 -2.38 -9.25 -20.34
CA THR A 47 -2.18 -9.21 -21.81
C THR A 47 -3.51 -9.35 -22.55
N ASP A 48 -3.55 -8.93 -23.82
CA ASP A 48 -4.72 -9.10 -24.69
C ASP A 48 -5.15 -10.58 -24.80
N MET A 49 -4.18 -11.49 -24.88
CA MET A 49 -4.42 -12.93 -24.94
C MET A 49 -5.05 -13.47 -23.64
N GLU A 50 -4.61 -12.99 -22.48
CA GLU A 50 -5.24 -13.34 -21.20
C GLU A 50 -6.65 -12.74 -21.09
N ALA A 51 -6.86 -11.52 -21.57
CA ALA A 51 -8.17 -10.87 -21.56
C ALA A 51 -9.17 -11.65 -22.42
N LEU A 52 -8.74 -12.13 -23.59
CA LEU A 52 -9.56 -12.97 -24.47
C LEU A 52 -9.92 -14.31 -23.83
N LYS A 53 -8.98 -14.95 -23.11
CA LYS A 53 -9.22 -16.26 -22.43
C LYS A 53 -9.94 -16.16 -21.09
N SER A 54 -9.95 -14.99 -20.45
CA SER A 54 -10.47 -14.83 -19.09
C SER A 54 -11.96 -15.16 -18.98
N PRO A 55 -12.39 -15.92 -17.97
CA PRO A 55 -13.81 -16.21 -17.73
C PRO A 55 -14.54 -15.09 -16.97
N LEU A 56 -13.85 -14.00 -16.60
CA LEU A 56 -14.43 -12.90 -15.82
C LEU A 56 -15.56 -12.16 -16.53
N MET A 57 -15.55 -12.16 -17.87
CA MET A 57 -16.52 -11.45 -18.70
C MET A 57 -16.96 -12.32 -19.88
N GLY A 58 -18.23 -12.24 -20.24
CA GLY A 58 -18.75 -12.82 -21.48
C GLY A 58 -18.21 -12.08 -22.72
N LEU A 59 -18.32 -12.68 -23.90
CA LEU A 59 -17.74 -12.13 -25.14
C LEU A 59 -18.25 -10.71 -25.49
N PHE A 60 -19.55 -10.47 -25.34
CA PHE A 60 -20.13 -9.15 -25.61
C PHE A 60 -19.72 -8.11 -24.56
N GLU A 61 -19.63 -8.52 -23.30
CA GLU A 61 -19.16 -7.67 -22.20
C GLU A 61 -17.69 -7.27 -22.42
N LYS A 62 -16.82 -8.22 -22.82
CA LYS A 62 -15.43 -7.92 -23.20
C LYS A 62 -15.31 -6.87 -24.29
N ARG A 63 -16.21 -6.87 -25.29
CA ARG A 63 -16.22 -5.84 -26.34
C ARG A 63 -16.58 -4.46 -25.79
N ARG A 64 -17.54 -4.38 -24.86
CA ARG A 64 -17.89 -3.11 -24.20
C ARG A 64 -16.78 -2.62 -23.28
N ALA A 65 -16.25 -3.51 -22.45
CA ALA A 65 -15.12 -3.23 -21.56
C ALA A 65 -13.90 -2.78 -22.36
N GLY A 66 -13.59 -3.43 -23.48
CA GLY A 66 -12.51 -3.01 -24.39
C GLY A 66 -12.67 -1.57 -24.89
N LYS A 67 -13.89 -1.16 -25.29
CA LYS A 67 -14.15 0.24 -25.67
C LYS A 67 -13.94 1.22 -24.52
N PHE A 68 -14.28 0.82 -23.30
CA PHE A 68 -14.06 1.62 -22.10
C PHE A 68 -12.56 1.74 -21.77
N PHE A 69 -11.82 0.63 -21.77
CA PHE A 69 -10.36 0.64 -21.55
C PHE A 69 -9.62 1.48 -22.60
N LEU A 70 -10.02 1.41 -23.87
CA LEU A 70 -9.48 2.27 -24.92
C LEU A 70 -9.71 3.75 -24.62
N TYR A 71 -10.92 4.13 -24.19
CA TYR A 71 -11.18 5.51 -23.78
C TYR A 71 -10.29 5.96 -22.62
N VAL A 72 -10.15 5.12 -21.58
CA VAL A 72 -9.28 5.42 -20.43
C VAL A 72 -7.82 5.59 -20.85
N GLN A 73 -7.34 4.74 -21.75
CA GLN A 73 -5.98 4.82 -22.28
C GLN A 73 -5.77 6.11 -23.10
N ASP A 74 -6.70 6.44 -23.98
CA ASP A 74 -6.63 7.61 -24.87
C ASP A 74 -6.85 8.94 -24.15
N TYR A 75 -7.53 8.94 -23.00
CA TYR A 75 -7.86 10.15 -22.25
C TYR A 75 -6.60 10.90 -21.81
N LYS A 76 -6.51 12.18 -22.17
CA LYS A 76 -5.43 13.10 -21.77
C LYS A 76 -6.04 14.33 -21.13
N GLU A 77 -5.70 14.58 -19.86
CA GLU A 77 -6.25 15.69 -19.07
C GLU A 77 -6.05 17.05 -19.75
N ASN A 78 -4.88 17.26 -20.38
CA ASN A 78 -4.52 18.50 -21.06
C ASN A 78 -5.00 18.60 -22.53
N ASP A 79 -5.70 17.59 -23.05
CA ASP A 79 -6.17 17.57 -24.44
C ASP A 79 -7.68 17.29 -24.51
N PRO A 80 -8.50 18.36 -24.57
CA PRO A 80 -9.96 18.26 -24.62
C PRO A 80 -10.51 17.41 -25.77
N SER A 81 -9.76 17.23 -26.86
CA SER A 81 -10.21 16.40 -28.00
C SER A 81 -10.39 14.93 -27.62
N THR A 82 -9.66 14.47 -26.59
CA THR A 82 -9.72 13.09 -26.07
C THR A 82 -10.89 12.84 -25.11
N HIS A 83 -11.54 13.90 -24.62
CA HIS A 83 -12.52 13.79 -23.52
C HIS A 83 -13.87 13.23 -23.97
N LYS A 84 -14.16 13.24 -25.29
CA LYS A 84 -15.45 12.84 -25.89
C LYS A 84 -16.66 13.61 -25.30
N GLY A 85 -16.44 14.86 -24.92
CA GLY A 85 -17.45 15.72 -24.31
C GLY A 85 -17.77 15.42 -22.84
N TYR A 86 -17.00 14.54 -22.19
CA TYR A 86 -17.15 14.26 -20.76
C TYR A 86 -16.24 15.16 -19.92
N ASP A 87 -16.79 15.76 -18.86
CA ASP A 87 -16.01 16.46 -17.83
C ASP A 87 -15.79 15.51 -16.65
N LEU A 88 -14.63 14.82 -16.63
CA LEU A 88 -14.31 13.83 -15.59
C LEU A 88 -14.09 14.42 -14.20
N THR A 89 -13.96 15.75 -14.09
CA THR A 89 -13.84 16.43 -12.79
C THR A 89 -15.19 16.61 -12.10
N LYS A 90 -16.29 16.42 -12.83
CA LYS A 90 -17.66 16.56 -12.33
C LYS A 90 -18.49 15.30 -12.50
N MET A 91 -18.37 14.64 -13.65
CA MET A 91 -19.07 13.38 -13.93
C MET A 91 -18.59 12.31 -12.96
N THR A 92 -19.54 11.61 -12.35
CA THR A 92 -19.23 10.52 -11.42
C THR A 92 -18.70 9.28 -12.14
N THR A 93 -17.94 8.44 -11.45
CA THR A 93 -17.45 7.18 -12.03
C THR A 93 -18.60 6.31 -12.54
N LYS A 94 -19.72 6.23 -11.79
CA LYS A 94 -20.89 5.45 -12.18
C LYS A 94 -21.52 5.96 -13.48
N GLU A 95 -21.65 7.28 -13.63
CA GLU A 95 -22.19 7.88 -14.86
C GLU A 95 -21.30 7.58 -16.06
N LEU A 96 -19.98 7.72 -15.90
CA LEU A 96 -19.02 7.42 -16.96
C LEU A 96 -19.13 5.96 -17.40
N ILE A 97 -19.08 5.01 -16.46
CA ILE A 97 -19.12 3.58 -16.80
C ILE A 97 -20.47 3.20 -17.42
N SER A 98 -21.57 3.78 -16.95
CA SER A 98 -22.90 3.54 -17.50
C SER A 98 -23.00 3.94 -18.99
N LYS A 99 -22.22 4.93 -19.47
CA LYS A 99 -22.15 5.28 -20.90
C LYS A 99 -21.62 4.14 -21.78
N TYR A 100 -20.85 3.23 -21.21
CA TYR A 100 -20.30 2.07 -21.91
C TYR A 100 -21.16 0.81 -21.74
N GLY A 101 -22.22 0.88 -20.93
CA GLY A 101 -23.16 -0.22 -20.70
C GLY A 101 -22.52 -1.45 -20.07
N LEU A 102 -21.57 -1.25 -19.15
CA LEU A 102 -20.92 -2.34 -18.41
C LEU A 102 -21.85 -2.86 -17.31
N ASP A 103 -21.82 -4.17 -17.08
CA ASP A 103 -22.60 -4.81 -16.02
C ASP A 103 -21.97 -4.61 -14.62
N ASP A 104 -22.75 -4.85 -13.57
CA ASP A 104 -22.32 -4.62 -12.19
C ASP A 104 -21.09 -5.45 -11.80
N ASN A 105 -20.95 -6.68 -12.32
CA ASN A 105 -19.79 -7.53 -12.06
C ASN A 105 -18.51 -6.96 -12.69
N THR A 106 -18.64 -6.39 -13.88
CA THR A 106 -17.55 -5.74 -14.61
C THR A 106 -17.15 -4.43 -13.95
N ILE A 107 -18.12 -3.65 -13.46
CA ILE A 107 -17.88 -2.47 -12.64
C ILE A 107 -17.10 -2.84 -11.37
N ASP A 108 -17.55 -3.88 -10.65
CA ASP A 108 -16.90 -4.38 -9.43
C ASP A 108 -15.45 -4.80 -9.71
N PHE A 109 -15.22 -5.58 -10.78
CA PHE A 109 -13.90 -5.97 -11.22
C PHE A 109 -13.00 -4.77 -11.56
N ILE A 110 -13.51 -3.80 -12.32
CA ILE A 110 -12.74 -2.62 -12.73
C ILE A 110 -12.38 -1.77 -11.51
N GLY A 111 -13.35 -1.48 -10.64
CA GLY A 111 -13.14 -0.65 -9.46
C GLY A 111 -12.15 -1.27 -8.48
N HIS A 112 -12.34 -2.55 -8.15
CA HIS A 112 -11.59 -3.20 -7.09
C HIS A 112 -10.29 -3.84 -7.57
N ALA A 113 -10.27 -4.49 -8.74
CA ALA A 113 -9.10 -5.25 -9.20
C ALA A 113 -8.17 -4.47 -10.14
N VAL A 114 -8.65 -3.40 -10.79
CA VAL A 114 -7.85 -2.55 -11.71
C VAL A 114 -7.59 -1.18 -11.11
N ALA A 115 -8.63 -0.47 -10.67
CA ALA A 115 -8.48 0.85 -10.04
C ALA A 115 -8.05 0.77 -8.55
N LEU A 116 -8.15 -0.41 -7.95
CA LEU A 116 -7.77 -0.68 -6.55
C LEU A 116 -8.48 0.24 -5.54
N HIS A 117 -9.76 0.50 -5.79
CA HIS A 117 -10.63 1.11 -4.80
C HIS A 117 -10.94 0.12 -3.68
N LYS A 118 -11.13 0.62 -2.46
CA LYS A 118 -11.26 -0.22 -1.25
C LYS A 118 -12.71 -0.57 -0.92
N ASP A 119 -13.62 0.26 -1.42
CA ASP A 119 -15.05 0.20 -1.23
C ASP A 119 -15.73 0.81 -2.48
N ASP A 120 -17.05 1.01 -2.46
CA ASP A 120 -17.84 1.47 -3.61
C ASP A 120 -18.05 3.00 -3.64
N ASN A 121 -17.47 3.76 -2.70
CA ASN A 121 -17.70 5.21 -2.61
C ASN A 121 -17.23 5.94 -3.88
N TYR A 122 -16.20 5.41 -4.55
CA TYR A 122 -15.67 5.92 -5.81
C TYR A 122 -16.72 6.02 -6.93
N LEU A 123 -17.80 5.23 -6.87
CA LEU A 123 -18.88 5.26 -7.86
C LEU A 123 -19.59 6.62 -7.89
N THR A 124 -19.70 7.27 -6.74
CA THR A 124 -20.32 8.59 -6.59
C THR A 124 -19.34 9.76 -6.65
N GLU A 125 -18.04 9.47 -6.66
CA GLU A 125 -16.99 10.47 -6.78
C GLU A 125 -16.66 10.79 -8.25
N PRO A 126 -16.03 11.95 -8.53
CA PRO A 126 -15.58 12.31 -9.87
C PRO A 126 -14.70 11.23 -10.52
N ALA A 127 -14.99 10.91 -11.79
CA ALA A 127 -14.37 9.81 -12.51
C ALA A 127 -12.86 9.99 -12.77
N ILE A 128 -12.34 11.21 -12.67
CA ILE A 128 -10.94 11.54 -12.97
C ILE A 128 -9.95 10.71 -12.14
N ASP A 129 -10.22 10.48 -10.85
CA ASP A 129 -9.33 9.69 -9.98
C ASP A 129 -9.31 8.21 -10.41
N THR A 130 -10.48 7.62 -10.65
CA THR A 130 -10.61 6.25 -11.16
C THR A 130 -9.88 6.08 -12.48
N VAL A 131 -10.02 7.01 -13.43
CA VAL A 131 -9.33 6.97 -14.72
C VAL A 131 -7.80 7.06 -14.53
N LYS A 132 -7.31 7.94 -13.66
CA LYS A 132 -5.87 8.04 -13.35
C LYS A 132 -5.31 6.75 -12.74
N ARG A 133 -6.03 6.12 -11.81
CA ARG A 133 -5.66 4.83 -11.21
C ARG A 133 -5.61 3.70 -12.23
N MET A 134 -6.61 3.61 -13.11
CA MET A 134 -6.65 2.61 -14.17
C MET A 134 -5.48 2.77 -15.16
N LYS A 135 -5.16 4.01 -15.56
CA LYS A 135 -3.99 4.30 -16.41
C LYS A 135 -2.70 3.87 -15.71
N LEU A 136 -2.54 4.23 -14.43
CA LEU A 136 -1.38 3.83 -13.64
C LEU A 136 -1.22 2.30 -13.56
N TYR A 137 -2.33 1.58 -13.39
CA TYR A 137 -2.33 0.11 -13.42
C TYR A 137 -1.85 -0.41 -14.77
N ALA A 138 -2.43 0.05 -15.88
CA ALA A 138 -2.08 -0.39 -17.23
C ALA A 138 -0.61 -0.10 -17.58
N GLU A 139 -0.13 1.11 -17.27
CA GLU A 139 1.27 1.49 -17.45
C GLU A 139 2.21 0.64 -16.59
N SER A 140 1.78 0.26 -15.38
CA SER A 140 2.55 -0.60 -14.49
C SER A 140 2.64 -2.05 -15.01
N VAL A 141 1.54 -2.59 -15.55
CA VAL A 141 1.55 -3.90 -16.24
C VAL A 141 2.50 -3.89 -17.43
N ALA A 142 2.49 -2.81 -18.23
CA ALA A 142 3.34 -2.70 -19.40
C ALA A 142 4.84 -2.54 -19.08
N ARG A 143 5.18 -2.13 -17.85
CA ARG A 143 6.56 -1.80 -17.47
C ARG A 143 7.46 -3.03 -17.30
N PHE A 144 6.93 -4.13 -16.79
CA PHE A 144 7.71 -5.35 -16.53
C PHE A 144 6.99 -6.60 -17.07
N GLN A 145 7.74 -7.53 -17.64
CA GLN A 145 7.22 -8.84 -18.08
C GLN A 145 7.00 -9.78 -16.88
N GLY A 146 6.15 -9.37 -15.93
CA GLY A 146 5.93 -10.07 -14.66
C GLY A 146 4.54 -10.68 -14.48
N GLY A 147 3.60 -10.43 -15.39
CA GLY A 147 2.22 -10.94 -15.27
C GLY A 147 1.34 -10.20 -14.24
N SER A 148 1.85 -9.10 -13.66
CA SER A 148 1.12 -8.21 -12.75
C SER A 148 1.70 -6.78 -12.81
N PRO A 149 1.00 -5.75 -12.31
CA PRO A 149 1.52 -4.37 -12.24
C PRO A 149 2.50 -4.14 -11.10
N TYR A 150 2.91 -5.19 -10.37
CA TYR A 150 3.57 -5.05 -9.08
C TYR A 150 5.03 -5.51 -9.09
N ILE A 151 5.82 -4.84 -8.26
CA ILE A 151 7.16 -5.28 -7.86
C ILE A 151 7.26 -5.37 -6.34
N TYR A 152 8.20 -6.18 -5.88
CA TYR A 152 8.51 -6.34 -4.47
C TYR A 152 10.03 -6.41 -4.26
N PRO A 153 10.59 -5.74 -3.23
CA PRO A 153 12.02 -5.82 -2.95
C PRO A 153 12.41 -7.22 -2.47
N LEU A 154 13.54 -7.72 -2.97
CA LEU A 154 14.20 -8.88 -2.38
C LEU A 154 14.56 -8.55 -0.93
N TYR A 155 14.48 -9.54 -0.04
CA TYR A 155 14.61 -9.41 1.43
C TYR A 155 13.47 -8.64 2.11
N GLY A 156 12.47 -8.19 1.34
CA GLY A 156 11.24 -7.62 1.87
C GLY A 156 11.31 -6.12 2.14
N LEU A 157 10.20 -5.59 2.66
CA LEU A 157 10.00 -4.14 2.78
C LEU A 157 10.90 -3.45 3.81
N GLY A 158 11.56 -4.20 4.69
CA GLY A 158 12.54 -3.68 5.62
C GLY A 158 13.73 -3.00 4.93
N GLU A 159 14.00 -3.34 3.66
CA GLU A 159 15.06 -2.72 2.88
C GLU A 159 14.75 -1.26 2.50
N LEU A 160 13.47 -0.90 2.35
CA LEU A 160 13.07 0.48 2.03
C LEU A 160 13.50 1.51 3.09
N PRO A 161 13.12 1.38 4.38
CA PRO A 161 13.57 2.32 5.40
C PRO A 161 15.09 2.28 5.58
N GLN A 162 15.75 1.13 5.43
CA GLN A 162 17.21 1.04 5.47
C GLN A 162 17.87 1.83 4.33
N GLY A 163 17.34 1.72 3.10
CA GLY A 163 17.83 2.46 1.93
C GLY A 163 17.67 3.97 2.08
N PHE A 164 16.52 4.43 2.58
CA PHE A 164 16.32 5.85 2.89
C PHE A 164 17.15 6.33 4.09
N ALA A 165 17.34 5.50 5.11
CA ALA A 165 18.21 5.83 6.23
C ALA A 165 19.68 6.01 5.78
N ARG A 166 20.16 5.12 4.91
CA ARG A 166 21.46 5.26 4.28
C ARG A 166 21.57 6.54 3.45
N LEU A 167 20.54 6.86 2.64
CA LEU A 167 20.52 8.09 1.87
C LEU A 167 20.66 9.31 2.80
N SER A 168 19.85 9.39 3.84
CA SER A 168 19.91 10.47 4.83
C SER A 168 21.28 10.58 5.50
N ALA A 169 21.90 9.45 5.88
CA ALA A 169 23.24 9.43 6.47
C ALA A 169 24.33 9.98 5.52
N VAL A 170 24.25 9.68 4.22
CA VAL A 170 25.15 10.25 3.19
C VAL A 170 25.05 11.78 3.14
N TYR A 171 23.88 12.34 3.46
CA TYR A 171 23.64 13.79 3.53
C TYR A 171 23.76 14.37 4.95
N GLY A 172 24.36 13.63 5.89
CA GLY A 172 24.67 14.12 7.25
C GLY A 172 23.61 13.82 8.31
N GLY A 173 22.59 13.02 8.01
CA GLY A 173 21.61 12.55 8.98
C GLY A 173 22.25 11.60 10.01
N THR A 174 21.88 11.77 11.29
CA THR A 174 22.32 10.88 12.38
C THR A 174 21.17 9.96 12.80
N TYR A 175 21.45 8.66 12.91
CA TYR A 175 20.48 7.64 13.29
C TYR A 175 20.81 7.05 14.65
N MET A 176 19.82 6.96 15.53
CA MET A 176 19.92 6.33 16.84
C MET A 176 18.85 5.25 16.94
N LEU A 177 19.27 3.99 17.09
CA LEU A 177 18.39 2.86 17.34
C LEU A 177 18.47 2.45 18.81
N ASN A 178 17.45 1.75 19.31
CA ASN A 178 17.39 1.31 20.71
C ASN A 178 17.51 2.48 21.71
N LYS A 179 16.89 3.62 21.38
CA LYS A 179 16.86 4.82 22.21
C LYS A 179 15.48 4.88 22.91
N PRO A 180 15.38 4.47 24.19
CA PRO A 180 14.10 4.32 24.88
C PRO A 180 13.52 5.67 25.33
N GLU A 181 12.24 5.67 25.70
CA GLU A 181 11.56 6.81 26.36
C GLU A 181 11.61 8.15 25.60
N CYS A 182 11.73 8.10 24.27
CA CYS A 182 11.68 9.27 23.41
C CYS A 182 10.36 10.04 23.60
N THR A 183 10.47 11.24 24.17
CA THR A 183 9.34 12.11 24.46
C THR A 183 9.50 13.44 23.73
N VAL A 184 8.50 13.82 22.94
CA VAL A 184 8.45 15.13 22.28
C VAL A 184 8.18 16.22 23.33
N LYS A 185 8.98 17.29 23.31
CA LYS A 185 8.83 18.43 24.21
C LYS A 185 8.22 19.62 23.47
N PHE A 186 7.31 20.29 24.15
CA PHE A 186 6.66 21.51 23.69
C PHE A 186 7.02 22.67 24.63
N ASP A 187 7.15 23.88 24.10
CA ASP A 187 7.34 25.11 24.88
C ASP A 187 6.00 25.64 25.43
N ASP A 188 6.07 26.78 26.14
CA ASP A 188 4.89 27.43 26.74
C ASP A 188 3.88 27.93 25.68
N GLU A 189 4.30 28.10 24.43
CA GLU A 189 3.43 28.44 23.28
C GLU A 189 2.82 27.18 22.63
N GLY A 190 3.17 25.98 23.11
CA GLY A 190 2.70 24.71 22.58
C GLY A 190 3.41 24.25 21.29
N LYS A 191 4.58 24.82 20.97
CA LYS A 191 5.40 24.43 19.81
C LYS A 191 6.50 23.45 20.18
N VAL A 192 6.85 22.55 19.26
CA VAL A 192 7.98 21.64 19.43
C VAL A 192 9.28 22.40 19.70
N CYS A 193 9.97 22.04 20.78
CA CYS A 193 11.26 22.61 21.16
C CYS A 193 12.40 21.57 21.23
N GLY A 194 12.07 20.28 21.25
CA GLY A 194 13.05 19.20 21.24
C GLY A 194 12.46 17.81 21.47
N VAL A 195 13.34 16.81 21.50
CA VAL A 195 13.01 15.43 21.89
C VAL A 195 13.96 15.02 23.01
N THR A 196 13.39 14.50 24.11
CA THR A 196 14.14 14.00 25.27
C THR A 196 14.18 12.49 25.27
N SER A 197 15.34 11.90 25.57
CA SER A 197 15.50 10.47 25.84
C SER A 197 16.69 10.27 26.78
N GLU A 198 16.52 9.41 27.78
CA GLU A 198 17.58 9.09 28.78
C GLU A 198 18.17 10.33 29.47
N GLY A 199 17.35 11.35 29.73
CA GLY A 199 17.76 12.60 30.37
C GLY A 199 18.44 13.62 29.44
N GLU A 200 18.80 13.23 28.22
CA GLU A 200 19.36 14.12 27.21
C GLU A 200 18.27 14.69 26.30
N THR A 201 18.43 15.94 25.85
CA THR A 201 17.46 16.59 24.95
C THR A 201 18.13 17.11 23.69
N ALA A 202 17.69 16.59 22.54
CA ALA A 202 18.05 17.12 21.24
C ALA A 202 17.05 18.22 20.85
N LYS A 203 17.54 19.46 20.70
CA LYS A 203 16.71 20.60 20.33
C LYS A 203 16.39 20.59 18.84
N CYS A 204 15.15 20.89 18.48
CA CYS A 204 14.72 20.97 17.08
C CYS A 204 13.58 21.97 16.91
N LYS A 205 13.42 22.48 15.67
CA LYS A 205 12.33 23.40 15.30
C LYS A 205 11.07 22.66 14.83
N LYS A 206 11.22 21.42 14.39
CA LYS A 206 10.18 20.56 13.84
C LYS A 206 10.47 19.11 14.23
N VAL A 207 9.43 18.34 14.50
CA VAL A 207 9.53 16.89 14.68
C VAL A 207 8.63 16.18 13.67
N VAL A 208 9.10 15.05 13.15
CA VAL A 208 8.29 14.11 12.38
C VAL A 208 8.22 12.82 13.17
N CYS A 209 7.03 12.30 13.41
CA CYS A 209 6.86 11.09 14.20
C CYS A 209 5.66 10.25 13.76
N ASP A 210 5.63 9.01 14.23
CA ASP A 210 4.43 8.18 14.17
C ASP A 210 3.49 8.45 15.38
N PRO A 211 2.18 8.15 15.25
CA PRO A 211 1.19 8.36 16.31
C PRO A 211 1.56 7.83 17.71
N SER A 212 2.40 6.80 17.81
CA SER A 212 2.77 6.21 19.10
C SER A 212 3.59 7.14 19.99
N TYR A 213 4.28 8.14 19.43
CA TYR A 213 5.08 9.11 20.20
C TYR A 213 4.25 10.27 20.78
N VAL A 214 3.02 10.47 20.29
CA VAL A 214 2.16 11.62 20.65
C VAL A 214 0.69 11.19 20.71
N PRO A 215 0.33 10.26 21.63
CA PRO A 215 -1.01 9.68 21.70
C PRO A 215 -2.13 10.71 21.91
N ASP A 216 -1.83 11.84 22.57
CA ASP A 216 -2.80 12.91 22.85
C ASP A 216 -3.07 13.82 21.63
N LYS A 217 -2.27 13.71 20.56
CA LYS A 217 -2.41 14.50 19.32
C LYS A 217 -2.95 13.69 18.15
N VAL A 218 -3.45 12.48 18.40
CA VAL A 218 -4.05 11.62 17.39
C VAL A 218 -5.44 11.15 17.79
N ARG A 219 -6.26 10.81 16.80
CA ARG A 219 -7.57 10.17 17.02
C ARG A 219 -7.59 8.80 16.37
N LYS A 220 -8.27 7.84 17.01
CA LYS A 220 -8.50 6.50 16.45
C LYS A 220 -9.60 6.56 15.38
N VAL A 221 -9.32 6.02 14.20
CA VAL A 221 -10.23 6.05 13.03
C VAL A 221 -10.74 4.68 12.61
N GLY A 222 -10.19 3.61 13.18
CA GLY A 222 -10.65 2.25 12.89
C GLY A 222 -9.70 1.18 13.37
N LYS A 223 -9.93 -0.05 12.89
CA LYS A 223 -9.11 -1.22 13.17
C LYS A 223 -8.85 -1.99 11.88
N VAL A 224 -7.72 -2.67 11.79
CA VAL A 224 -7.36 -3.61 10.72
C VAL A 224 -7.07 -4.96 11.34
N PHE A 225 -7.69 -5.99 10.78
CA PHE A 225 -7.37 -7.37 11.10
C PHE A 225 -6.37 -7.90 10.10
N ARG A 226 -5.39 -8.66 10.59
CA ARG A 226 -4.38 -9.30 9.75
C ARG A 226 -4.07 -10.70 10.25
N ALA A 227 -4.18 -11.66 9.36
CA ALA A 227 -3.63 -12.98 9.53
C ALA A 227 -2.28 -13.06 8.80
N ILE A 228 -1.30 -13.74 9.41
CA ILE A 228 0.00 -14.06 8.86
C ILE A 228 0.08 -15.58 8.84
N ALA A 229 0.22 -16.17 7.66
CA ALA A 229 0.27 -17.60 7.45
C ALA A 229 1.64 -18.01 6.91
N ILE A 230 2.25 -19.01 7.51
CA ILE A 230 3.42 -19.71 6.96
C ILE A 230 2.92 -20.98 6.28
N MET A 231 3.37 -21.22 5.06
CA MET A 231 2.92 -22.35 4.24
C MET A 231 4.10 -23.04 3.56
N SER A 232 3.90 -24.30 3.16
CA SER A 232 4.88 -25.13 2.46
C SER A 232 4.57 -25.33 0.97
N HIS A 233 3.63 -24.57 0.42
CA HIS A 233 3.16 -24.69 -0.96
C HIS A 233 2.67 -23.33 -1.50
N PRO A 234 2.58 -23.15 -2.82
CA PRO A 234 1.93 -21.96 -3.38
C PRO A 234 0.43 -21.96 -3.09
N ILE A 235 -0.20 -20.78 -3.17
CA ILE A 235 -1.64 -20.67 -2.98
C ILE A 235 -2.36 -21.45 -4.10
N PRO A 236 -3.33 -22.34 -3.77
CA PRO A 236 -4.08 -23.09 -4.77
C PRO A 236 -4.69 -22.20 -5.87
N ASN A 237 -4.76 -22.71 -7.10
CA ASN A 237 -5.31 -22.00 -8.27
C ASN A 237 -4.57 -20.71 -8.68
N THR A 238 -3.29 -20.57 -8.30
CA THR A 238 -2.45 -19.43 -8.71
C THR A 238 -1.34 -19.80 -9.69
N ALA A 239 -1.50 -20.90 -10.44
CA ALA A 239 -0.49 -21.40 -11.39
C ALA A 239 0.91 -21.57 -10.77
N GLU A 240 0.97 -22.12 -9.54
CA GLU A 240 2.21 -22.31 -8.77
C GLU A 240 3.03 -21.02 -8.57
N SER A 241 2.36 -19.86 -8.54
CA SER A 241 3.02 -18.56 -8.38
C SER A 241 3.74 -18.45 -7.05
N HIS A 242 4.93 -17.86 -7.08
CA HIS A 242 5.78 -17.61 -5.93
C HIS A 242 5.47 -16.30 -5.21
N SER A 243 4.69 -15.44 -5.84
CA SER A 243 4.22 -14.16 -5.33
C SER A 243 2.89 -13.76 -5.96
N VAL A 244 1.93 -13.40 -5.12
CA VAL A 244 0.54 -13.23 -5.54
C VAL A 244 -0.13 -12.10 -4.76
N GLN A 245 -0.92 -11.30 -5.45
CA GLN A 245 -1.99 -10.51 -4.85
C GLN A 245 -3.35 -11.15 -5.16
N ILE A 246 -4.22 -11.26 -4.17
CA ILE A 246 -5.64 -11.60 -4.36
C ILE A 246 -6.48 -10.50 -3.74
N ILE A 247 -7.40 -9.96 -4.53
CA ILE A 247 -8.39 -8.99 -4.05
C ILE A 247 -9.72 -9.72 -3.93
N ILE A 248 -10.37 -9.58 -2.77
CA ILE A 248 -11.68 -10.12 -2.50
C ILE A 248 -12.64 -8.93 -2.34
N PRO A 249 -13.35 -8.54 -3.40
CA PRO A 249 -14.24 -7.39 -3.38
C PRO A 249 -15.31 -7.53 -2.30
N GLN A 250 -15.63 -6.41 -1.64
CA GLN A 250 -16.56 -6.35 -0.52
C GLN A 250 -17.91 -7.05 -0.82
N LYS A 251 -18.43 -6.91 -2.05
CA LYS A 251 -19.72 -7.48 -2.47
C LYS A 251 -19.73 -9.00 -2.46
N GLN A 252 -18.58 -9.64 -2.72
CA GLN A 252 -18.46 -11.10 -2.72
C GLN A 252 -18.58 -11.69 -1.31
N LEU A 253 -18.33 -10.88 -0.27
CA LEU A 253 -18.38 -11.27 1.13
C LEU A 253 -19.50 -10.59 1.93
N GLY A 254 -20.32 -9.74 1.29
CA GLY A 254 -21.34 -8.95 1.98
C GLY A 254 -20.74 -7.93 2.98
N ARG A 255 -19.54 -7.44 2.69
CA ARG A 255 -18.78 -6.49 3.52
C ARG A 255 -18.95 -5.06 3.02
N LYS A 256 -18.45 -4.09 3.79
CA LYS A 256 -18.32 -2.66 3.42
C LYS A 256 -16.96 -2.28 2.88
N SER A 257 -16.00 -3.21 2.96
CA SER A 257 -14.62 -3.02 2.57
C SER A 257 -14.01 -4.32 2.05
N ASP A 258 -13.12 -4.17 1.08
CA ASP A 258 -12.41 -5.29 0.48
C ASP A 258 -11.50 -6.01 1.48
N MET A 259 -11.27 -7.29 1.20
CA MET A 259 -10.23 -8.09 1.84
C MET A 259 -9.11 -8.37 0.85
N TYR A 260 -7.89 -8.39 1.34
CA TYR A 260 -6.70 -8.55 0.52
C TYR A 260 -5.87 -9.74 1.00
N VAL A 261 -5.37 -10.52 0.05
CA VAL A 261 -4.34 -11.54 0.28
C VAL A 261 -3.06 -11.12 -0.43
N PHE A 262 -1.98 -11.10 0.33
CA PHE A 262 -0.63 -10.94 -0.18
C PHE A 262 0.12 -12.25 0.04
N CYS A 263 0.92 -12.69 -0.91
CA CYS A 263 1.83 -13.81 -0.73
C CYS A 263 3.17 -13.53 -1.39
N CYS A 264 4.26 -13.85 -0.67
CA CYS A 264 5.60 -13.97 -1.20
C CYS A 264 6.24 -15.25 -0.65
N SER A 265 7.28 -15.73 -1.30
CA SER A 265 7.97 -16.96 -0.94
C SER A 265 9.47 -16.75 -0.78
N TYR A 266 10.17 -17.84 -0.49
CA TYR A 266 11.63 -17.93 -0.51
C TYR A 266 12.29 -17.33 -1.78
N SER A 267 11.58 -17.27 -2.91
CA SER A 267 12.09 -16.65 -4.13
C SER A 267 12.30 -15.12 -4.03
N HIS A 268 11.74 -14.49 -3.00
CA HIS A 268 11.94 -13.08 -2.64
C HIS A 268 12.89 -12.92 -1.45
N ASN A 269 13.54 -14.00 -0.99
CA ASN A 269 14.41 -14.04 0.18
C ASN A 269 13.73 -13.58 1.49
N VAL A 270 12.40 -13.73 1.59
CA VAL A 270 11.64 -13.42 2.80
C VAL A 270 11.34 -14.65 3.67
N ALA A 271 11.63 -15.85 3.16
CA ALA A 271 11.38 -17.12 3.84
C ALA A 271 12.45 -18.15 3.48
N SER A 272 12.59 -19.20 4.29
CA SER A 272 13.48 -20.32 4.00
C SER A 272 13.03 -21.10 2.75
N LYS A 273 13.97 -21.78 2.07
CA LYS A 273 13.69 -22.52 0.83
C LYS A 273 12.48 -23.45 0.99
N GLY A 274 11.53 -23.36 0.06
CA GLY A 274 10.27 -24.13 0.08
C GLY A 274 9.14 -23.51 0.90
N LYS A 275 9.38 -22.42 1.64
CA LYS A 275 8.36 -21.74 2.45
C LYS A 275 7.77 -20.51 1.77
N PHE A 276 6.51 -20.26 2.12
CA PHE A 276 5.69 -19.15 1.67
C PHE A 276 5.17 -18.39 2.89
N ILE A 277 5.05 -17.08 2.76
CA ILE A 277 4.45 -16.20 3.76
C ILE A 277 3.28 -15.50 3.09
N ALA A 278 2.09 -15.81 3.55
CA ALA A 278 0.86 -15.17 3.11
C ALA A 278 0.29 -14.28 4.22
N PHE A 279 -0.39 -13.22 3.82
CA PHE A 279 -1.09 -12.33 4.72
C PHE A 279 -2.50 -12.11 4.22
N VAL A 280 -3.46 -12.20 5.12
CA VAL A 280 -4.87 -11.86 4.84
C VAL A 280 -5.20 -10.63 5.66
N SER A 281 -5.60 -9.53 5.02
CA SER A 281 -5.86 -8.25 5.68
C SER A 281 -7.23 -7.70 5.30
N ALA A 282 -7.95 -7.15 6.28
CA ALA A 282 -9.22 -6.47 6.06
C ALA A 282 -9.41 -5.35 7.09
N GLN A 283 -10.16 -4.31 6.72
CA GLN A 283 -10.66 -3.34 7.71
C GLN A 283 -11.68 -4.06 8.62
N ALA A 284 -11.57 -3.89 9.93
CA ALA A 284 -12.48 -4.56 10.86
C ALA A 284 -13.90 -3.98 10.75
N GLU A 285 -14.89 -4.85 10.61
CA GLU A 285 -16.32 -4.50 10.61
C GLU A 285 -17.05 -5.08 11.85
N SER A 286 -16.34 -5.88 12.65
CA SER A 286 -16.75 -6.50 13.91
C SER A 286 -15.57 -6.58 14.89
N GLU A 287 -15.76 -7.28 16.01
CA GLU A 287 -14.69 -7.54 17.00
C GLU A 287 -14.08 -8.95 16.88
N ASN A 288 -14.49 -9.76 15.88
CA ASN A 288 -14.00 -11.13 15.71
C ASN A 288 -13.13 -11.29 14.44
N PRO A 289 -11.79 -11.18 14.58
CA PRO A 289 -10.89 -11.28 13.43
C PRO A 289 -10.86 -12.67 12.79
N GLU A 290 -11.05 -13.75 13.56
CA GLU A 290 -11.02 -15.13 13.03
C GLU A 290 -12.14 -15.34 12.00
N THR A 291 -13.36 -14.91 12.34
CA THR A 291 -14.51 -15.05 11.45
C THR A 291 -14.40 -14.15 10.23
N GLU A 292 -13.98 -12.89 10.41
CA GLU A 292 -13.87 -11.95 9.29
C GLU A 292 -12.79 -12.34 8.29
N LEU A 293 -11.64 -12.85 8.74
CA LEU A 293 -10.53 -13.21 7.85
C LEU A 293 -10.66 -14.62 7.27
N LYS A 294 -11.58 -15.45 7.79
CA LYS A 294 -11.76 -16.84 7.37
C LYS A 294 -11.89 -17.01 5.85
N PRO A 295 -12.68 -16.20 5.11
CA PRO A 295 -12.79 -16.35 3.65
C PRO A 295 -11.45 -16.25 2.93
N GLY A 296 -10.56 -15.34 3.35
CA GLY A 296 -9.23 -15.20 2.77
C GLY A 296 -8.24 -16.27 3.25
N ILE A 297 -8.36 -16.72 4.50
CA ILE A 297 -7.55 -17.81 5.05
C ILE A 297 -7.87 -19.14 4.34
N ASP A 298 -9.15 -19.40 4.07
CA ASP A 298 -9.59 -20.63 3.39
C ASP A 298 -9.04 -20.73 1.95
N LEU A 299 -8.70 -19.59 1.31
CA LEU A 299 -8.04 -19.59 0.00
C LEU A 299 -6.60 -20.09 0.04
N LEU A 300 -5.95 -20.03 1.21
CA LEU A 300 -4.53 -20.36 1.34
C LEU A 300 -4.25 -21.85 1.21
N GLY A 301 -5.23 -22.73 1.49
CA GLY A 301 -5.01 -24.17 1.61
C GLY A 301 -4.38 -24.53 2.96
N PRO A 302 -3.66 -25.66 3.07
CA PRO A 302 -2.96 -26.04 4.30
C PRO A 302 -1.99 -24.95 4.81
N VAL A 303 -2.10 -24.60 6.09
CA VAL A 303 -1.24 -23.60 6.74
C VAL A 303 -0.42 -24.30 7.82
N ASP A 304 0.89 -24.09 7.81
CA ASP A 304 1.81 -24.65 8.82
C ASP A 304 1.63 -23.92 10.15
N GLU A 305 1.62 -22.58 10.11
CA GLU A 305 1.48 -21.71 11.28
C GLU A 305 0.65 -20.47 10.92
N LEU A 306 -0.25 -20.07 11.81
CA LEU A 306 -1.16 -18.95 11.62
C LEU A 306 -1.11 -18.01 12.82
N PHE A 307 -0.84 -16.73 12.55
CA PHE A 307 -0.86 -15.66 13.54
C PHE A 307 -1.93 -14.66 13.16
N ILE A 308 -2.79 -14.27 14.09
CA ILE A 308 -3.83 -13.26 13.84
C ILE A 308 -3.60 -12.10 14.79
N ASP A 309 -3.54 -10.90 14.24
CA ASP A 309 -3.34 -9.65 14.97
C ASP A 309 -4.40 -8.61 14.59
N THR A 310 -4.69 -7.73 15.55
CA THR A 310 -5.54 -6.55 15.38
C THR A 310 -4.72 -5.29 15.57
N TYR A 311 -4.89 -4.33 14.67
CA TYR A 311 -4.16 -3.07 14.68
C TYR A 311 -5.15 -1.89 14.69
N ASP A 312 -4.97 -0.97 15.63
CA ASP A 312 -5.71 0.29 15.64
C ASP A 312 -5.12 1.24 14.60
N ARG A 313 -5.99 1.96 13.88
CA ARG A 313 -5.61 3.01 12.94
C ARG A 313 -5.83 4.37 13.57
N TYR A 314 -4.89 5.26 13.35
CA TYR A 314 -4.91 6.63 13.87
C TYR A 314 -4.73 7.64 12.76
N GLU A 315 -5.24 8.85 12.97
CA GLU A 315 -4.93 10.01 12.16
C GLU A 315 -4.53 11.20 13.04
N PRO A 316 -3.70 12.13 12.54
CA PRO A 316 -3.35 13.35 13.25
C PRO A 316 -4.61 14.17 13.58
N ALA A 317 -4.70 14.63 14.83
CA ALA A 317 -5.75 15.53 15.30
C ALA A 317 -5.23 16.94 15.61
N ASN A 318 -3.91 17.16 15.49
CA ASN A 318 -3.27 18.46 15.68
C ASN A 318 -3.24 19.28 14.38
N ASP A 319 -3.05 20.60 14.52
CA ASP A 319 -2.64 21.47 13.42
C ASP A 319 -1.10 21.55 13.39
N PRO A 320 -0.42 20.89 12.44
CA PRO A 320 1.05 20.88 12.37
C PRO A 320 1.66 22.26 12.11
N SER A 321 0.87 23.22 11.61
CA SER A 321 1.31 24.61 11.38
C SER A 321 1.39 25.38 12.69
N SER A 322 0.61 24.99 13.69
CA SER A 322 0.54 25.62 15.00
C SER A 322 1.62 25.12 15.95
N ASP A 323 1.86 23.80 15.98
CA ASP A 323 2.72 23.15 16.97
C ASP A 323 4.05 22.63 16.41
N ASN A 324 4.29 22.70 15.09
CA ASN A 324 5.46 22.14 14.40
C ASN A 324 5.67 20.62 14.61
N CYS A 325 4.61 19.89 14.95
CA CYS A 325 4.59 18.45 15.11
C CYS A 325 3.92 17.78 13.90
N PHE A 326 4.69 17.06 13.09
CA PHE A 326 4.21 16.43 11.86
C PHE A 326 4.03 14.94 12.09
N ILE A 327 2.79 14.53 12.32
CA ILE A 327 2.44 13.14 12.63
C ILE A 327 2.05 12.41 11.34
N SER A 328 2.61 11.24 11.10
CA SER A 328 2.19 10.37 9.99
C SER A 328 0.88 9.64 10.30
N THR A 329 0.16 9.15 9.28
CA THR A 329 -1.06 8.33 9.49
C THR A 329 -0.77 6.86 9.77
N VAL A 330 0.51 6.50 9.93
CA VAL A 330 1.01 5.13 10.12
C VAL A 330 1.56 5.02 11.53
N SER A 331 0.91 4.29 12.45
CA SER A 331 1.33 4.13 13.85
C SER A 331 2.06 2.83 14.14
N HIS A 332 3.01 2.81 15.06
CA HIS A 332 3.47 1.54 15.62
C HIS A 332 2.47 1.04 16.67
N GLY A 333 1.79 -0.08 16.38
CA GLY A 333 0.87 -0.74 17.30
C GLY A 333 1.52 -1.91 18.03
N ARG A 334 1.26 -2.04 19.34
CA ARG A 334 1.48 -3.29 20.09
C ARG A 334 0.31 -4.25 19.79
N SER A 335 0.59 -5.47 19.34
CA SER A 335 -0.43 -6.52 19.23
C SER A 335 -0.97 -6.86 20.62
N THR A 336 -2.29 -7.05 20.74
CA THR A 336 -2.96 -7.38 21.99
C THR A 336 -3.35 -8.84 22.13
N LYS A 337 -3.20 -9.69 21.10
CA LYS A 337 -3.52 -11.14 21.17
C LYS A 337 -2.84 -11.91 20.03
N CYS A 338 -1.96 -12.84 20.37
CA CYS A 338 -1.48 -13.90 19.47
C CYS A 338 -2.16 -15.20 19.87
N VAL A 339 -3.03 -15.75 19.02
CA VAL A 339 -3.63 -17.08 19.23
C VAL A 339 -2.82 -18.09 18.42
N LEU A 340 -1.96 -18.85 19.09
CA LEU A 340 -1.32 -20.03 18.51
C LEU A 340 -2.30 -21.20 18.62
N LYS A 341 -2.78 -21.72 17.49
CA LYS A 341 -3.49 -23.01 17.46
C LYS A 341 -2.49 -24.11 17.08
N HIS A 342 -1.85 -24.73 18.07
CA HIS A 342 -1.41 -26.11 17.90
C HIS A 342 -1.37 -26.89 19.22
N GLU A 343 -2.16 -27.96 19.28
CA GLU A 343 -1.92 -29.12 20.12
C GLU A 343 -0.73 -29.89 19.52
N GLN A 344 0.50 -29.53 19.90
CA GLN A 344 1.65 -30.46 19.99
C GLN A 344 2.85 -29.68 20.53
N LYS A 345 3.34 -30.11 21.70
CA LYS A 345 4.50 -29.54 22.38
C LYS A 345 5.75 -29.68 21.51
N MET A 346 6.21 -28.58 20.92
CA MET A 346 7.64 -28.36 20.68
C MET A 346 8.10 -27.16 21.51
N TYR A 347 9.13 -27.41 22.32
CA TYR A 347 9.81 -26.44 23.16
C TYR A 347 10.47 -25.36 22.27
N PHE A 348 9.79 -24.24 22.06
CA PHE A 348 10.45 -22.97 21.79
C PHE A 348 10.58 -22.24 23.13
N GLU A 349 11.81 -22.07 23.62
CA GLU A 349 12.09 -21.23 24.77
C GLU A 349 11.49 -19.84 24.55
N ARG A 350 10.73 -19.36 25.54
CA ARG A 350 10.15 -18.02 25.60
C ARG A 350 11.25 -16.95 25.63
N LYS A 351 11.86 -16.65 24.49
CA LYS A 351 12.44 -15.32 24.27
C LYS A 351 11.30 -14.41 23.85
N ASN A 352 10.99 -13.43 24.70
CA ASN A 352 10.08 -12.33 24.39
C ASN A 352 10.65 -11.55 23.19
N ILE A 353 10.42 -12.03 21.97
CA ILE A 353 10.67 -11.26 20.76
C ILE A 353 9.46 -10.33 20.63
N SER A 354 9.60 -9.11 21.17
CA SER A 354 8.68 -8.03 20.85
C SER A 354 8.95 -7.57 19.43
N ILE A 355 8.14 -8.01 18.47
CA ILE A 355 8.23 -7.55 17.07
C ILE A 355 7.30 -6.34 16.93
N PHE A 356 7.87 -5.18 16.57
CA PHE A 356 7.16 -3.90 16.45
C PHE A 356 6.59 -3.74 15.03
N PHE A 357 5.33 -3.28 14.89
CA PHE A 357 4.63 -3.24 13.59
C PHE A 357 3.78 -1.99 13.35
N GLN A 358 3.71 -1.57 12.08
CA GLN A 358 3.12 -0.30 11.61
C GLN A 358 1.62 -0.39 11.22
N SER A 359 0.84 0.69 11.41
CA SER A 359 -0.60 0.84 11.16
C SER A 359 -0.84 1.36 9.76
N TYR A 360 -0.45 0.57 8.78
CA TYR A 360 -0.92 0.83 7.44
C TYR A 360 -2.38 0.44 7.30
N ASP A 361 -3.04 1.03 6.31
CA ASP A 361 -4.33 0.55 5.84
C ASP A 361 -4.26 -0.92 5.39
N ALA A 362 -5.43 -1.55 5.25
CA ALA A 362 -5.54 -2.96 4.91
C ALA A 362 -5.07 -3.31 3.49
N THR A 363 -4.83 -2.31 2.62
CA THR A 363 -4.46 -2.56 1.23
C THR A 363 -3.09 -3.20 1.10
N THR A 364 -2.92 -3.98 0.05
CA THR A 364 -1.66 -4.66 -0.27
C THR A 364 -0.77 -3.85 -1.20
N HIS A 365 -0.95 -2.53 -1.31
CA HIS A 365 -0.07 -1.67 -2.11
C HIS A 365 0.27 -0.33 -1.41
N PHE A 366 1.32 0.35 -1.88
CA PHE A 366 1.90 1.56 -1.25
C PHE A 366 1.25 2.89 -1.63
N GLU A 367 0.34 2.95 -2.60
CA GLU A 367 -0.12 4.24 -3.17
C GLU A 367 -0.63 5.24 -2.12
N SER A 368 -1.48 4.80 -1.17
CA SER A 368 -1.96 5.64 -0.07
C SER A 368 -0.83 6.12 0.86
N THR A 369 0.14 5.25 1.14
CA THR A 369 1.29 5.57 2.00
C THR A 369 2.19 6.63 1.38
N VAL A 370 2.43 6.56 0.07
CA VAL A 370 3.30 7.53 -0.61
C VAL A 370 2.65 8.90 -0.66
N MET A 371 1.33 8.94 -0.89
CA MET A 371 0.59 10.19 -0.85
C MET A 371 0.65 10.86 0.52
N ASP A 372 0.63 10.07 1.62
CA ASP A 372 0.83 10.62 2.97
C ASP A 372 2.23 11.22 3.13
N VAL A 373 3.28 10.51 2.69
CA VAL A 373 4.66 11.01 2.73
C VAL A 373 4.83 12.31 1.91
N LEU A 374 4.27 12.36 0.70
CA LEU A 374 4.33 13.56 -0.15
C LEU A 374 3.54 14.73 0.46
N SER A 375 2.42 14.44 1.11
CA SER A 375 1.62 15.42 1.86
C SER A 375 2.40 15.98 3.05
N LEU A 376 3.00 15.11 3.88
CA LEU A 376 3.87 15.53 4.99
C LEU A 376 5.05 16.37 4.49
N TYR A 377 5.73 15.93 3.44
CA TYR A 377 6.82 16.68 2.84
C TYR A 377 6.39 18.09 2.42
N THR A 378 5.24 18.20 1.76
CA THR A 378 4.66 19.49 1.34
C THR A 378 4.35 20.37 2.55
N LYS A 379 3.73 19.81 3.61
CA LYS A 379 3.44 20.53 4.86
C LYS A 379 4.71 21.01 5.58
N ILE A 380 5.76 20.19 5.61
CA ILE A 380 7.03 20.51 6.29
C ILE A 380 7.80 21.59 5.54
N THR A 381 7.83 21.53 4.20
CA THR A 381 8.71 22.37 3.37
C THR A 381 8.01 23.56 2.73
N GLY A 382 6.68 23.53 2.62
CA GLY A 382 5.89 24.48 1.83
C GLY A 382 6.03 24.30 0.31
N LYS A 383 6.76 23.28 -0.17
CA LYS A 383 7.00 23.03 -1.60
C LYS A 383 6.03 21.97 -2.11
N VAL A 384 5.14 22.34 -3.03
CA VAL A 384 4.18 21.43 -3.69
C VAL A 384 4.93 20.58 -4.72
N HIS A 385 4.78 19.25 -4.66
CA HIS A 385 5.52 18.34 -5.52
C HIS A 385 4.73 17.67 -6.66
N TYR A 386 3.60 18.28 -7.08
CA TYR A 386 2.66 17.60 -7.97
C TYR A 386 2.91 17.71 -9.49
N SER A 387 3.92 18.46 -9.96
CA SER A 387 4.03 18.79 -11.40
C SER A 387 5.32 18.40 -12.12
N SER A 388 6.39 17.94 -11.45
CA SER A 388 7.67 17.66 -12.11
C SER A 388 7.99 16.17 -12.33
N ILE A 389 7.12 15.25 -11.92
CA ILE A 389 7.28 13.83 -12.22
C ILE A 389 6.43 13.48 -13.44
N GLN A 390 6.85 13.94 -14.62
CA GLN A 390 6.22 13.56 -15.89
C GLN A 390 6.18 12.03 -16.07
N PRO A 391 5.24 11.48 -16.85
CA PRO A 391 5.32 10.07 -17.26
C PRO A 391 6.71 9.80 -17.83
N LEU A 392 7.35 8.71 -17.40
CA LEU A 392 8.61 8.24 -17.98
C LEU A 392 8.31 7.77 -19.41
N THR A 393 8.18 8.70 -20.34
CA THR A 393 8.33 8.41 -21.76
C THR A 393 9.81 8.13 -22.02
N ALA A 394 10.10 7.27 -23.00
CA ALA A 394 11.40 6.64 -23.21
C ALA A 394 12.56 7.59 -23.61
N VAL A 395 12.53 8.88 -23.30
CA VAL A 395 13.55 9.85 -23.70
C VAL A 395 13.83 10.86 -22.58
N GLY A 396 15.02 10.76 -21.98
CA GLY A 396 15.80 11.87 -21.39
C GLY A 396 15.20 12.65 -20.22
N ILE A 397 15.62 12.33 -18.99
CA ILE A 397 15.36 13.17 -17.81
C ILE A 397 16.43 14.26 -17.72
N LEU A 398 16.04 15.51 -17.98
CA LEU A 398 16.80 16.71 -17.61
C LEU A 398 16.80 16.87 -16.08
N HIS A 399 17.99 17.11 -15.53
CA HIS A 399 18.26 17.25 -14.11
C HIS A 399 17.55 18.47 -13.49
N GLN A 400 16.66 18.23 -12.53
CA GLN A 400 16.45 19.16 -11.41
C GLN A 400 16.54 18.38 -10.08
N PRO A 401 17.35 18.84 -9.11
CA PRO A 401 17.59 18.11 -7.86
C PRO A 401 16.35 18.10 -6.95
N PHE A 402 16.08 16.94 -6.35
CA PHE A 402 15.15 16.82 -5.21
C PHE A 402 15.82 17.41 -3.98
N GLU A 403 15.21 18.40 -3.33
CA GLU A 403 15.69 18.90 -2.04
C GLU A 403 15.11 18.10 -0.87
N PHE A 404 15.28 16.76 -0.85
CA PHE A 404 15.01 15.97 0.36
C PHE A 404 15.92 16.42 1.54
N ASN A 405 17.03 17.06 1.20
CA ASN A 405 18.12 17.49 2.08
C ASN A 405 17.69 18.43 3.21
N HIS A 406 16.62 19.21 3.05
CA HIS A 406 16.21 20.20 4.05
C HIS A 406 15.44 19.60 5.24
N ILE A 407 14.80 18.43 5.09
CA ILE A 407 14.09 17.78 6.21
C ILE A 407 15.11 17.05 7.11
N CYS A 408 15.99 16.25 6.52
CA CYS A 408 17.00 15.47 7.25
C CYS A 408 17.98 16.32 8.07
N THR A 409 18.19 17.59 7.71
CA THR A 409 19.08 18.52 8.43
C THR A 409 18.37 19.44 9.43
N ARG A 410 17.03 19.53 9.41
CA ARG A 410 16.27 20.52 10.23
C ARG A 410 15.15 19.93 11.07
N ALA A 411 14.80 18.66 10.91
CA ALA A 411 13.80 17.97 11.70
C ALA A 411 14.39 16.73 12.37
N ILE A 412 14.00 16.47 13.62
CA ILE A 412 14.23 15.18 14.24
C ILE A 412 13.09 14.26 13.77
N ILE A 413 13.46 13.07 13.28
CA ILE A 413 12.53 12.02 12.90
C ILE A 413 12.65 10.94 13.97
N ILE A 414 11.57 10.65 14.69
CA ILE A 414 11.52 9.62 15.73
C ILE A 414 10.47 8.56 15.43
#